data_AF-A0ABD2RTL9-F1
#
_entry.id   AF-A0ABD2RTL9-F1
#
_cell.length_a   1.000
_cell.length_b   1.000
_cell.length_c   1.000
_cell.angle_alpha   90.00
_cell.angle_beta   90.00
_cell.angle_gamma   90.00
#
_symmetry.space_group_name_H-M   'P 1'
#
loop_
_entity.id
_entity.type
_entity.pdbx_description
1 polymer ?
#
loop_
_entity_poly.entity_id
_entity_poly.type
_entity_poly.pdbx_seq_one_letter_code
_entity_poly.pdbx_strand_id
1 'polypeptide(L)'
;MDTSPTTGSVTTTVAEKQQLAKASLAFNCKNPTFRKLLPEYVEKYEEQQLLVHPDQEQVSSVPTQAEISSPLLDGLNSVEPHKDMENQRRKSLPTWLLLLLVSIFGVVMALPLLQL
;
A
#
# COMPACT_ATOMS: atom_id res chain seq x y z
N MET A 1 29.76 9.76 -17.91
CA MET A 1 29.25 8.99 -16.76
C MET A 1 30.28 7.93 -16.45
N ASP A 2 30.69 7.82 -15.20
CA ASP A 2 31.59 6.76 -14.76
C ASP A 2 30.84 5.43 -14.75
N THR A 3 31.39 4.44 -15.44
CA THR A 3 30.78 3.09 -15.57
C THR A 3 31.58 2.03 -14.83
N SER A 4 32.52 2.44 -13.97
CA SER A 4 33.31 1.54 -13.14
C SER A 4 32.39 0.83 -12.13
N PRO A 5 32.37 -0.52 -12.11
CA PRO A 5 31.63 -1.26 -11.10
C PRO A 5 32.08 -0.86 -9.69
N THR A 6 31.11 -0.63 -8.80
CA THR A 6 31.34 -0.33 -7.38
C THR A 6 30.73 -1.46 -6.56
N THR A 7 31.23 -1.71 -5.35
CA THR A 7 30.63 -2.70 -4.45
C THR A 7 29.12 -2.45 -4.31
N GLY A 8 28.31 -3.47 -4.61
CA GLY A 8 26.85 -3.38 -4.63
C GLY A 8 26.23 -2.89 -5.95
N SER A 9 27.04 -2.56 -6.98
CA SER A 9 26.50 -2.22 -8.30
C SER A 9 26.00 -3.46 -9.02
N VAL A 10 24.81 -3.36 -9.63
CA VAL A 10 24.19 -4.41 -10.44
C VAL A 10 24.13 -3.95 -11.90
N THR A 11 24.44 -4.87 -12.81
CA THR A 11 24.29 -4.65 -14.25
C THR A 11 22.87 -4.97 -14.68
N THR A 12 22.14 -3.96 -15.13
CA THR A 12 20.76 -4.09 -15.67
C THR A 12 20.66 -3.38 -17.02
N THR A 13 19.62 -3.70 -17.79
CA THR A 13 19.40 -3.05 -19.08
C THR A 13 18.85 -1.63 -18.92
N VAL A 14 19.03 -0.77 -19.93
CA VAL A 14 18.47 0.59 -19.90
C VAL A 14 16.94 0.57 -19.81
N ALA A 15 16.30 -0.36 -20.54
CA ALA A 15 14.85 -0.54 -20.52
C ALA A 15 14.35 -0.93 -19.11
N GLU A 16 15.04 -1.86 -18.47
CA GLU A 16 14.75 -2.29 -17.10
C GLU A 16 14.94 -1.15 -16.10
N LYS A 17 16.02 -0.36 -16.19
CA LYS A 17 16.22 0.82 -15.33
C LYS A 17 15.08 1.82 -15.48
N GLN A 18 14.61 2.08 -16.70
CA GLN A 18 13.49 2.98 -16.94
C GLN A 18 12.18 2.43 -16.36
N GLN A 19 11.94 1.13 -16.50
CA GLN A 19 10.77 0.47 -15.91
C GLN A 19 10.80 0.54 -14.38
N LEU A 20 11.94 0.20 -13.76
CA LEU A 20 12.13 0.28 -12.32
C LEU A 20 11.99 1.72 -11.80
N ALA A 21 12.50 2.72 -12.53
CA ALA A 21 12.31 4.11 -12.16
C ALA A 21 10.83 4.49 -12.09
N LYS A 22 10.02 4.08 -13.08
CA LYS A 22 8.56 4.29 -13.07
C LYS A 22 7.89 3.58 -11.90
N ALA A 23 8.22 2.31 -11.68
CA ALA A 23 7.66 1.52 -10.58
C ALA A 23 8.09 2.02 -9.19
N SER A 24 9.30 2.59 -9.09
CA SER A 24 9.87 3.06 -7.82
C SER A 24 9.03 4.17 -7.19
N LEU A 25 8.41 5.04 -7.99
CA LEU A 25 7.62 6.15 -7.45
C LEU A 25 6.41 5.64 -6.65
N ALA A 26 5.66 4.69 -7.22
CA ALA A 26 4.51 4.06 -6.55
C ALA A 26 4.94 3.26 -5.30
N PHE A 27 6.10 2.59 -5.36
CA PHE A 27 6.64 1.87 -4.22
C PHE A 27 7.04 2.82 -3.08
N ASN A 28 7.78 3.89 -3.41
CA ASN A 28 8.28 4.86 -2.45
C ASN A 28 7.15 5.67 -1.78
N CYS A 29 6.11 6.04 -2.53
CA CYS A 29 4.96 6.77 -1.98
C CYS A 29 4.19 5.99 -0.89
N LYS A 30 4.33 4.65 -0.81
CA LYS A 30 3.77 3.85 0.30
C LYS A 30 4.49 4.08 1.62
N ASN A 31 5.74 4.53 1.58
CA ASN A 31 6.56 4.76 2.76
C ASN A 31 6.23 6.13 3.40
N PRO A 32 5.86 6.19 4.69
CA PRO A 32 5.46 7.44 5.34
C PRO A 32 6.61 8.44 5.49
N THR A 33 7.85 7.97 5.65
CA THR A 33 9.04 8.81 5.73
C THR A 33 9.32 9.47 4.40
N PHE A 34 9.22 8.72 3.29
CA PHE A 34 9.38 9.27 1.94
C PHE A 34 8.37 10.39 1.67
N ARG A 35 7.10 10.18 2.03
CA ARG A 35 6.05 11.20 1.86
C ARG A 35 6.32 12.50 2.64
N LYS A 36 6.96 12.40 3.80
CA LYS A 36 7.30 13.57 4.63
C LYS A 36 8.51 14.33 4.09
N LEU A 37 9.52 13.61 3.62
CA LEU A 37 10.78 14.20 3.16
C LEU A 37 10.69 14.74 1.72
N LEU A 38 9.87 14.12 0.88
CA LEU A 38 9.78 14.39 -0.56
C LEU A 38 8.32 14.55 -1.00
N PRO A 39 7.60 15.56 -0.50
CA PRO A 39 6.19 15.78 -0.79
C PRO A 39 5.93 16.08 -2.27
N GLU A 40 6.84 16.76 -2.97
CA GLU A 40 6.68 17.11 -4.39
C GLU A 40 6.59 15.88 -5.30
N TYR A 41 7.26 14.79 -4.93
CA TYR A 41 7.20 13.53 -5.68
C TYR A 41 5.89 12.79 -5.45
N VAL A 42 5.24 13.00 -4.30
CA VAL A 42 3.92 12.45 -4.01
C VAL A 42 2.86 13.15 -4.85
N GLU A 43 2.90 14.49 -4.90
CA GLU A 43 2.00 15.29 -5.73
C GLU A 43 2.10 14.88 -7.21
N LYS A 44 3.32 14.81 -7.74
CA LYS A 44 3.57 14.35 -9.11
C LYS A 44 3.01 12.95 -9.39
N TYR A 45 3.09 12.05 -8.41
CA TYR A 45 2.52 10.71 -8.54
C TYR A 45 0.99 10.73 -8.55
N GLU A 46 0.37 11.58 -7.74
CA GLU A 46 -1.09 11.77 -7.72
C GLU A 46 -1.59 12.37 -9.04
N GLU A 47 -0.91 13.38 -9.58
CA GLU A 47 -1.21 13.96 -10.90
C GLU A 47 -1.12 12.91 -12.02
N GLN A 48 -0.08 12.07 -11.99
CA GLN A 48 0.08 10.97 -12.95
C GLN A 48 -1.05 9.94 -12.84
N GLN A 49 -1.53 9.64 -11.63
CA GLN A 49 -2.67 8.74 -11.45
C GLN A 49 -3.97 9.35 -11.98
N LEU A 50 -4.21 10.64 -11.74
CA LEU A 50 -5.38 11.35 -12.27
C LEU A 50 -5.41 11.37 -13.81
N LEU A 51 -4.25 11.50 -14.46
CA LEU A 51 -4.15 11.49 -15.91
C LEU A 51 -4.37 10.10 -16.54
N VAL A 52 -4.03 9.04 -15.80
CA VAL A 52 -4.12 7.64 -16.27
C VAL A 52 -5.49 7.02 -15.92
N HIS A 53 -6.21 7.56 -14.93
CA HIS A 53 -7.55 7.11 -14.53
C HIS A 53 -8.63 8.17 -14.82
N PRO A 54 -9.23 8.20 -16.02
CA PRO A 54 -10.58 8.75 -16.18
C PRO A 54 -11.67 7.76 -15.71
N ASP A 55 -11.42 6.43 -15.73
CA ASP A 55 -12.46 5.41 -15.55
C ASP A 55 -11.96 4.10 -14.90
N GLN A 56 -11.38 4.14 -13.69
CA GLN A 56 -11.31 2.92 -12.87
C GLN A 56 -11.43 3.25 -11.38
N GLU A 57 -12.68 3.42 -10.95
CA GLU A 57 -13.09 3.01 -9.62
C GLU A 57 -12.85 1.50 -9.45
N GLN A 58 -12.15 1.15 -8.36
CA GLN A 58 -12.39 -0.07 -7.59
C GLN A 58 -12.10 -1.42 -8.25
N VAL A 59 -10.85 -1.92 -8.16
CA VAL A 59 -10.59 -3.34 -7.84
C VAL A 59 -9.33 -3.52 -6.97
N SER A 60 -9.59 -3.98 -5.76
CA SER A 60 -8.90 -5.04 -5.01
C SER A 60 -7.37 -5.03 -4.87
N SER A 61 -6.97 -4.94 -3.60
CA SER A 61 -5.90 -5.74 -3.01
C SER A 61 -5.81 -7.16 -3.61
N VAL A 62 -4.72 -7.47 -4.29
CA VAL A 62 -4.26 -8.83 -4.55
C VAL A 62 -2.77 -8.89 -4.20
N PRO A 63 -2.35 -9.75 -3.26
CA PRO A 63 -0.94 -10.06 -3.09
C PRO A 63 -0.59 -11.18 -4.07
N THR A 64 0.09 -10.84 -5.17
CA THR A 64 0.68 -11.87 -6.05
C THR A 64 1.99 -12.33 -5.44
N GLN A 65 1.88 -13.45 -4.74
CA GLN A 65 2.94 -14.36 -4.37
C GLN A 65 3.68 -14.79 -5.65
N ALA A 66 4.97 -14.50 -5.73
CA ALA A 66 5.88 -15.13 -6.68
C ALA A 66 6.98 -15.79 -5.85
N GLU A 67 6.77 -17.06 -5.55
CA GLU A 67 7.83 -17.96 -5.11
C GLU A 67 8.82 -18.13 -6.27
N ILE A 68 10.05 -17.70 -6.08
CA ILE A 68 11.21 -18.30 -6.73
C ILE A 68 12.19 -18.62 -5.61
N SER A 69 12.41 -19.92 -5.48
CA SER A 69 13.13 -20.61 -4.42
C SER A 69 14.54 -20.08 -4.17
N SER A 70 14.90 -20.05 -2.89
CA SER A 70 16.23 -19.91 -2.30
C SER A 70 17.32 -20.77 -2.98
N PRO A 71 18.60 -20.36 -2.87
CA PRO A 71 19.41 -20.99 -1.83
C PRO A 71 20.02 -20.01 -0.83
N LEU A 72 19.97 -20.48 0.41
CA LEU A 72 20.47 -20.01 1.69
C LEU A 72 22.01 -20.00 1.74
N LEU A 73 22.63 -18.93 2.26
CA LEU A 73 23.83 -18.85 3.13
C LEU A 73 23.95 -17.38 3.62
N ASP A 74 23.33 -17.02 4.73
CA ASP A 74 23.90 -16.90 6.09
C ASP A 74 25.04 -15.86 6.24
N GLY A 75 24.76 -14.79 6.98
CA GLY A 75 25.69 -13.67 7.18
C GLY A 75 25.13 -12.51 8.00
N LEU A 76 24.65 -12.83 9.21
CA LEU A 76 24.54 -11.98 10.41
C LEU A 76 24.84 -10.47 10.25
N ASN A 77 23.80 -9.64 10.39
CA ASN A 77 23.86 -8.48 11.28
C ASN A 77 22.47 -8.23 11.89
N SER A 78 22.40 -8.61 13.16
CA SER A 78 21.34 -8.32 14.10
C SER A 78 21.16 -6.82 14.25
N VAL A 79 19.96 -6.32 13.95
CA VAL A 79 19.34 -5.18 14.64
C VAL A 79 17.85 -5.52 14.77
N GLU A 80 17.47 -6.16 15.88
CA GLU A 80 16.08 -6.17 16.36
C GLU A 80 15.67 -4.75 16.84
N PRO A 81 14.42 -4.53 17.27
CA PRO A 81 13.26 -4.27 16.43
C PRO A 81 12.75 -2.84 16.73
N HIS A 82 12.56 -1.99 15.71
CA HIS A 82 11.90 -0.70 15.96
C HIS A 82 10.40 -0.94 16.19
N LYS A 83 10.07 -1.00 17.46
CA LYS A 83 8.74 -1.06 18.03
C LYS A 83 8.01 0.25 17.75
N ASP A 84 7.31 0.34 16.62
CA ASP A 84 6.24 1.31 16.44
C ASP A 84 4.90 0.59 16.58
N MET A 85 4.55 0.33 17.84
CA MET A 85 3.15 0.18 18.24
C MET A 85 2.41 1.48 17.88
N GLU A 86 1.16 1.35 17.46
CA GLU A 86 0.18 2.44 17.29
C GLU A 86 0.25 3.25 15.99
N ASN A 87 0.02 2.57 14.86
CA ASN A 87 -0.99 3.11 13.96
C ASN A 87 -2.24 2.26 14.10
N GLN A 88 -2.95 2.44 15.22
CA GLN A 88 -4.36 2.09 15.31
C GLN A 88 -5.06 2.87 14.20
N ARG A 89 -5.10 2.25 13.02
CA ARG A 89 -6.04 2.53 11.96
C ARG A 89 -7.40 2.28 12.57
N ARG A 90 -7.91 3.26 13.32
CA ARG A 90 -9.32 3.39 13.63
C ARG A 90 -9.97 3.51 12.27
N LYS A 91 -10.34 2.35 11.72
CA LYS A 91 -11.17 2.27 10.53
C LYS A 91 -12.46 2.93 10.98
N SER A 92 -12.61 4.21 10.66
CA SER A 92 -13.87 4.91 10.84
C SER A 92 -14.90 4.08 10.09
N LEU A 93 -15.81 3.45 10.82
CA LEU A 93 -16.87 2.69 10.19
C LEU A 93 -17.64 3.68 9.29
N PRO A 94 -17.89 3.34 8.02
CA PRO A 94 -18.61 4.24 7.13
C PRO A 94 -19.98 4.53 7.75
N THR A 95 -20.43 5.78 7.65
CA THR A 95 -21.74 6.21 8.17
C THR A 95 -22.89 5.36 7.63
N TRP A 96 -22.75 4.80 6.43
CA TRP A 96 -23.69 3.86 5.85
C TRP A 96 -23.83 2.55 6.63
N LEU A 97 -22.74 2.06 7.25
CA LEU A 97 -22.79 0.89 8.12
C LEU A 97 -23.57 1.18 9.41
N LEU A 98 -23.48 2.41 9.93
CA LEU A 98 -24.28 2.82 11.09
C LEU A 98 -25.77 2.85 10.75
N LEU A 99 -26.14 3.39 9.59
CA LEU A 99 -27.53 3.37 9.10
C LEU A 99 -28.05 1.94 8.93
N LEU A 100 -27.24 1.05 8.35
CA LEU A 100 -27.57 -0.37 8.20
C LEU A 100 -27.79 -1.04 9.55
N LEU A 101 -26.93 -0.76 10.54
CA LEU A 101 -27.04 -1.33 11.88
C LEU A 101 -28.32 -0.87 12.59
N VAL A 102 -28.67 0.42 12.51
CA VAL A 102 -29.90 0.97 13.08
C VAL A 102 -31.14 0.36 12.40
N SER A 103 -31.10 0.15 11.09
CA SER A 103 -32.20 -0.47 10.35
C SER A 103 -32.45 -1.91 10.79
N ILE A 104 -31.41 -2.74 10.90
CA ILE A 104 -31.55 -4.15 11.33
C ILE A 104 -32.04 -4.20 12.77
N PHE A 105 -31.46 -3.38 13.65
CA PHE A 105 -31.86 -3.31 15.05
C PHE A 105 -33.33 -2.90 15.21
N GLY A 106 -33.79 -1.89 14.47
CA GLY A 106 -35.18 -1.47 14.48
C GLY A 106 -36.16 -2.59 14.10
N VAL A 107 -35.84 -3.38 13.07
CA VAL A 107 -36.66 -4.53 12.65
C VAL A 107 -36.70 -5.60 13.74
N VAL A 108 -35.54 -5.94 14.34
CA VAL A 108 -35.47 -6.93 15.42
C VAL A 108 -36.30 -6.50 16.64
N MET A 109 -36.26 -5.21 16.98
CA MET A 109 -37.04 -4.66 18.09
C MET A 109 -38.54 -4.57 17.80
N ALA A 110 -38.94 -4.51 16.53
CA ALA A 110 -40.35 -4.48 16.12
C ALA A 110 -40.97 -5.89 16.03
N LEU A 111 -40.18 -6.95 15.83
CA LEU A 111 -40.67 -8.34 15.76
C LEU A 111 -41.51 -8.76 16.99
N PRO A 112 -41.11 -8.48 18.25
CA PRO A 112 -41.92 -8.78 19.43
C PRO A 112 -43.24 -8.01 19.50
N LEU A 113 -43.31 -6.81 18.93
CA LEU A 113 -44.52 -5.99 18.92
C LEU A 113 -45.56 -6.48 17.90
N LEU A 114 -45.12 -7.22 16.88
CA LEU A 114 -45.98 -7.78 15.83
C LEU A 114 -46.60 -9.12 16.21
N GLN A 115 -46.16 -9.71 17.33
CA GLN A 115 -46.70 -10.96 17.89
C GLN A 115 -47.77 -10.72 18.98
N LEU A 116 -48.16 -9.46 19.21
CA LEU A 116 -49.27 -9.07 20.08
C LEU A 116 -50.55 -8.85 19.26
#